data_AF-A0A1S0UE42-F1
#
_entry.id   AF-A0A1S0UE42-F1
#
_cell.length_a   1.000
_cell.length_b   1.000
_cell.length_c   1.000
_cell.angle_alpha   90.00
_cell.angle_beta   90.00
_cell.angle_gamma   90.00
#
_symmetry.space_group_name_H-M   'P 1'
#
loop_
_entity.id
_entity.type
_entity.pdbx_description
1 polymer ?
#
loop_
_entity_poly.entity_id
_entity_poly.type
_entity_poly.pdbx_seq_one_letter_code
_entity_poly.pdbx_strand_id
1 'polypeptide(L)'
;MHVDTNVLAPSDSEETDAEDTEAEKFGIWLRHRRIDGALNRVPPDFYAMLWDTVRRFPRGLSINHIVLHWGVTQEMTRREIKFALQVEEVLNQIAEPEYREIMIEALSLLSRMDRLLKMDNPNIPHDQPFVVDSVIHRANKLFVEHNKKMETIVMECCGSWKRCDGAQGMCQHFYDSAPAGEYGTAHYLIKALMDIFVLGT
;
A
#
# COMPACT_ATOMS: atom_id res chain seq x y z
N MET A 1 30.06 -19.55 -65.67
CA MET A 1 29.50 -20.33 -64.55
C MET A 1 30.61 -20.55 -63.54
N HIS A 2 30.51 -19.91 -62.39
CA HIS A 2 30.67 -20.46 -61.03
C HIS A 2 30.66 -19.26 -60.09
N VAL A 3 29.58 -19.16 -59.31
CA VAL A 3 29.32 -18.11 -58.32
C VAL A 3 29.81 -18.69 -57.00
N ASP A 4 30.86 -18.11 -56.41
CA ASP A 4 31.24 -18.41 -55.04
C ASP A 4 30.51 -17.45 -54.11
N THR A 5 29.40 -17.95 -53.59
CA THR A 5 28.56 -17.30 -52.57
C THR A 5 29.33 -17.25 -51.24
N ASN A 6 29.72 -16.05 -50.84
CA ASN A 6 30.23 -15.75 -49.52
C ASN A 6 29.08 -15.85 -48.51
N VAL A 7 29.07 -16.91 -47.70
CA VAL A 7 28.09 -17.11 -46.62
C VAL A 7 28.54 -16.25 -45.44
N LEU A 8 27.92 -15.08 -45.25
CA LEU A 8 27.97 -14.37 -43.98
C LEU A 8 27.15 -15.16 -42.96
N ALA A 9 27.80 -15.59 -41.87
CA ALA A 9 27.12 -16.02 -40.66
C ALA A 9 26.42 -14.81 -40.01
N PRO A 10 25.19 -14.94 -39.50
CA PRO A 10 24.61 -13.90 -38.66
C PRO A 10 25.34 -13.94 -37.30
N SER A 11 25.86 -12.79 -36.88
CA SER A 11 26.30 -12.57 -35.51
C SER A 11 25.08 -12.47 -34.61
N ASP A 12 24.83 -13.49 -33.79
CA ASP A 12 23.92 -13.42 -32.65
C ASP A 12 24.30 -12.22 -31.78
N SER A 13 23.40 -11.25 -31.72
CA SER A 13 23.45 -10.09 -30.83
C SER A 13 22.10 -9.95 -30.14
N GLU A 14 21.61 -11.04 -29.57
CA GLU A 14 20.33 -11.12 -28.83
C GLU A 14 20.51 -11.09 -27.30
N GLU A 15 21.68 -10.72 -26.77
CA GLU A 15 21.92 -10.69 -25.32
C GLU A 15 21.83 -9.29 -24.67
N THR A 16 21.56 -8.22 -25.43
CA THR A 16 21.51 -6.85 -24.89
C THR A 16 20.11 -6.26 -24.62
N ASP A 17 19.02 -6.88 -25.07
CA ASP A 17 17.66 -6.31 -24.93
C ASP A 17 16.88 -6.79 -23.68
N ALA A 18 17.34 -7.86 -23.02
CA ALA A 18 16.63 -8.47 -21.89
C ALA A 18 16.90 -7.75 -20.56
N GLU A 19 18.09 -7.15 -20.37
CA GLU A 19 18.42 -6.41 -19.16
C GLU A 19 17.74 -5.02 -19.13
N ASP A 20 17.61 -4.37 -20.29
CA ASP A 20 16.93 -3.07 -20.40
C ASP A 20 15.41 -3.16 -20.14
N THR A 21 14.77 -4.28 -20.53
CA THR A 21 13.33 -4.48 -20.31
C THR A 21 12.94 -4.84 -18.87
N GLU A 22 13.85 -5.38 -18.05
CA GLU A 22 13.62 -5.63 -16.62
C GLU A 22 13.83 -4.35 -15.78
N ALA A 23 14.83 -3.53 -16.12
CA ALA A 23 15.08 -2.24 -15.48
C ALA A 23 13.94 -1.22 -15.73
N GLU A 24 13.27 -1.30 -16.89
CA GLU A 24 12.10 -0.48 -17.20
C GLU A 24 10.86 -0.81 -16.35
N LYS A 25 10.78 -2.02 -15.77
CA LYS A 25 9.61 -2.48 -14.99
C LYS A 25 9.61 -1.98 -13.54
N PHE A 26 10.78 -1.80 -12.93
CA PHE A 26 10.86 -1.27 -11.56
C PHE A 26 10.49 0.22 -11.53
N GLY A 27 9.67 0.58 -10.55
CA GLY A 27 9.21 1.93 -10.31
C GLY A 27 7.88 2.28 -10.99
N ILE A 28 7.22 1.38 -11.73
CA ILE A 28 5.93 1.67 -12.36
C ILE A 28 4.87 2.06 -11.31
N TRP A 29 4.68 1.22 -10.30
CA TRP A 29 3.66 1.45 -9.27
C TRP A 29 4.12 2.49 -8.26
N LEU A 30 5.41 2.53 -7.94
CA LEU A 30 5.96 3.59 -7.10
C LEU A 30 5.73 4.98 -7.71
N ARG A 31 5.99 5.14 -9.02
CA ARG A 31 5.70 6.40 -9.73
C ARG A 31 4.19 6.72 -9.73
N HIS A 32 3.34 5.73 -9.99
CA HIS A 32 1.89 5.90 -9.94
C HIS A 32 1.43 6.41 -8.57
N ARG A 33 1.91 5.78 -7.49
CA ARG A 33 1.60 6.19 -6.12
C ARG A 33 2.10 7.59 -5.79
N ARG A 34 3.31 7.94 -6.23
CA ARG A 34 3.84 9.30 -6.03
C ARG A 34 3.00 10.35 -6.73
N ILE A 35 2.50 10.07 -7.94
CA ILE A 35 1.63 10.98 -8.69
C ILE A 35 0.28 11.11 -7.99
N ASP A 36 -0.38 9.99 -7.70
CA ASP A 36 -1.72 10.01 -7.10
C ASP A 36 -1.69 10.60 -5.69
N GLY A 37 -0.67 10.27 -4.89
CA GLY A 37 -0.49 10.82 -3.55
C GLY A 37 -0.22 12.32 -3.57
N ALA A 38 0.62 12.81 -4.50
CA ALA A 38 0.85 14.24 -4.66
C ALA A 38 -0.41 15.00 -5.08
N LEU A 39 -1.33 14.35 -5.80
CA LEU A 39 -2.62 14.90 -6.21
C LEU A 39 -3.75 14.63 -5.20
N ASN A 40 -3.48 13.95 -4.10
CA ASN A 40 -4.49 13.48 -3.12
C ASN A 40 -5.67 12.74 -3.77
N ARG A 41 -5.37 11.88 -4.75
CA ARG A 41 -6.41 11.09 -5.41
C ARG A 41 -6.89 10.00 -4.47
N VAL A 42 -8.21 9.83 -4.41
CA VAL A 42 -8.85 8.80 -3.58
C VAL A 42 -9.82 7.98 -4.42
N PRO A 43 -10.08 6.72 -4.06
CA PRO A 43 -11.06 5.90 -4.77
C PRO A 43 -12.48 6.47 -4.61
N PRO A 44 -13.43 6.08 -5.49
CA PRO A 44 -14.83 6.48 -5.37
C PRO A 44 -15.41 6.13 -4.00
N ASP A 45 -16.27 7.02 -3.49
CA ASP A 45 -16.93 6.93 -2.19
C ASP A 45 -15.99 6.89 -0.96
N PHE A 46 -14.69 7.12 -1.12
CA PHE A 46 -13.68 7.02 -0.06
C PHE A 46 -14.10 7.73 1.24
N TYR A 47 -14.43 9.02 1.18
CA TYR A 47 -14.82 9.78 2.37
C TYR A 47 -16.09 9.26 3.02
N ALA A 48 -17.09 8.87 2.22
CA ALA A 48 -18.34 8.35 2.74
C ALA A 48 -18.13 7.02 3.48
N MET A 49 -17.27 6.16 2.93
CA MET A 49 -16.89 4.89 3.55
C MET A 49 -16.02 5.08 4.79
N LEU A 50 -15.10 6.04 4.75
CA LEU A 50 -14.26 6.36 5.90
C LEU A 50 -15.09 6.95 7.04
N TRP A 51 -16.12 7.75 6.74
CA TRP A 51 -17.07 8.25 7.75
C TRP A 51 -17.77 7.08 8.46
N ASP A 52 -18.27 6.11 7.70
CA ASP A 52 -18.91 4.91 8.25
C ASP A 52 -17.92 4.12 9.14
N THR A 53 -16.65 4.09 8.73
CA THR A 53 -15.57 3.42 9.46
C THR A 53 -15.25 4.14 10.76
N VAL A 54 -14.91 5.44 10.73
CA VAL A 54 -14.56 6.23 11.91
C VAL A 54 -15.64 6.16 12.99
N ARG A 55 -16.92 6.15 12.58
CA ARG A 55 -18.06 6.02 13.51
C ARG A 55 -18.03 4.73 14.33
N ARG A 56 -17.38 3.67 13.83
CA ARG A 56 -17.27 2.37 14.51
C ARG A 56 -16.11 2.28 15.49
N PHE A 57 -15.13 3.19 15.43
CA PHE A 57 -13.94 3.18 16.29
C PHE A 57 -14.11 4.22 17.41
N PRO A 58 -14.44 3.83 18.66
CA PRO A 58 -14.84 4.77 19.72
C PRO A 58 -13.76 5.77 20.17
N ARG A 59 -12.50 5.51 19.82
CA ARG A 59 -11.37 6.42 20.08
C ARG A 59 -10.81 7.03 18.79
N GLY A 60 -11.46 6.80 17.66
CA GLY A 60 -11.05 7.27 16.34
C GLY A 60 -9.95 6.42 15.71
N LEU A 61 -9.45 6.93 14.57
CA LEU A 61 -8.34 6.37 13.83
C LEU A 61 -7.12 7.28 14.00
N SER A 62 -5.97 6.71 14.34
CA SER A 62 -4.69 7.43 14.26
C SER A 62 -4.09 7.21 12.88
N ILE A 63 -3.91 8.30 12.14
CA ILE A 63 -3.35 8.34 10.79
C ILE A 63 -2.13 9.25 10.85
N ASN A 64 -0.93 8.70 10.64
CA ASN A 64 0.32 9.47 10.73
C ASN A 64 0.41 10.26 12.05
N HIS A 65 0.14 9.57 13.16
CA HIS A 65 0.10 10.10 14.53
C HIS A 65 -0.97 11.16 14.83
N ILE A 66 -1.86 11.46 13.88
CA ILE A 66 -2.98 12.39 14.07
C ILE A 66 -4.27 11.61 14.25
N VAL A 67 -5.02 11.92 15.30
CA VAL A 67 -6.25 11.20 15.62
C VAL A 67 -7.45 11.86 14.96
N LEU A 68 -8.03 11.17 13.97
CA LEU A 68 -9.35 11.46 13.45
C LEU A 68 -10.39 10.88 14.41
N HIS A 69 -10.85 11.71 15.34
CA HIS A 69 -11.74 11.30 16.42
C HIS A 69 -13.16 10.97 15.92
N TRP A 70 -13.79 9.95 16.52
CA TRP A 70 -15.16 9.53 16.16
C TRP A 70 -16.21 10.64 16.33
N GLY A 71 -15.98 11.59 17.25
CA GLY A 71 -16.88 12.72 17.50
C GLY A 71 -17.14 13.57 16.25
N VAL A 72 -16.19 13.59 15.30
CA VAL A 72 -16.35 14.27 14.00
C VAL A 72 -17.57 13.73 13.25
N THR A 73 -17.87 12.43 13.36
CA THR A 73 -19.04 11.82 12.70
C THR A 73 -20.36 12.10 13.44
N GLN A 74 -20.32 12.69 14.63
CA GLN A 74 -21.52 13.15 15.34
C GLN A 74 -21.88 14.59 14.95
N GLU A 75 -20.88 15.38 14.54
CA GLU A 75 -21.05 16.78 14.15
C GLU A 75 -21.28 16.96 12.65
N MET A 76 -20.86 15.98 11.84
CA MET A 76 -20.88 16.05 10.38
C MET A 76 -21.59 14.85 9.76
N THR A 77 -22.21 15.05 8.60
CA THR A 77 -22.92 13.97 7.90
C THR A 77 -22.02 13.22 6.92
N ARG A 78 -22.43 11.99 6.59
CA ARG A 78 -21.69 11.02 5.74
C ARG A 78 -21.18 11.56 4.40
N ARG A 79 -21.89 12.51 3.78
CA ARG A 79 -21.55 13.07 2.46
C ARG A 79 -21.26 14.57 2.52
N GLU A 80 -20.96 15.07 3.71
CA GLU A 80 -20.65 16.48 3.90
C GLU A 80 -19.20 16.78 3.51
N ILE A 81 -19.01 17.87 2.78
CA ILE A 81 -17.67 18.34 2.35
C ILE A 81 -16.77 18.60 3.57
N LYS A 82 -17.33 19.06 4.70
CA LYS A 82 -16.58 19.36 5.91
C LYS A 82 -15.81 18.14 6.45
N PHE A 83 -16.42 16.95 6.40
CA PHE A 83 -15.74 15.71 6.79
C PHE A 83 -14.59 15.40 5.83
N ALA A 84 -14.82 15.52 4.52
CA ALA A 84 -13.78 15.29 3.51
C ALA A 84 -12.58 16.23 3.69
N LEU A 85 -12.82 17.52 3.90
CA LEU A 85 -11.75 18.50 4.15
C LEU A 85 -10.92 18.16 5.40
N GLN A 86 -11.56 17.68 6.46
CA GLN A 86 -10.85 17.28 7.68
C GLN A 86 -10.00 16.03 7.45
N VAL A 87 -10.49 15.05 6.68
CA VAL A 87 -9.71 13.88 6.29
C VAL A 87 -8.52 14.30 5.41
N GLU A 88 -8.74 15.18 4.43
CA GLU A 88 -7.69 15.71 3.56
C GLU A 88 -6.62 16.45 4.37
N GLU A 89 -7.01 17.27 5.34
CA GLU A 89 -6.08 17.97 6.23
C GLU A 89 -5.17 16.99 6.97
N VAL A 90 -5.71 15.88 7.48
CA VAL A 90 -4.94 14.81 8.14
C VAL A 90 -4.00 14.10 7.15
N LEU A 91 -4.50 13.69 5.98
CA LEU A 91 -3.69 13.00 4.97
C LEU A 91 -2.57 13.90 4.39
N ASN A 92 -2.80 15.20 4.30
CA ASN A 92 -1.82 16.19 3.87
C ASN A 92 -0.64 16.37 4.83
N GLN A 93 -0.75 15.90 6.08
CA GLN A 93 0.38 15.89 7.02
C GLN A 93 1.40 14.79 6.72
N ILE A 94 1.06 13.82 5.86
CA ILE A 94 2.00 12.82 5.36
C ILE A 94 2.87 13.49 4.30
N ALA A 95 4.18 13.60 4.53
CA ALA A 95 5.10 14.27 3.62
C ALA A 95 5.35 13.46 2.33
N GLU A 96 5.48 12.14 2.45
CA GLU A 96 5.82 11.26 1.33
C GLU A 96 4.57 10.80 0.57
N PRO A 97 4.40 11.18 -0.71
CA PRO A 97 3.18 10.89 -1.45
C PRO A 97 2.94 9.38 -1.65
N GLU A 98 4.00 8.58 -1.80
CA GLU A 98 3.88 7.12 -1.86
C GLU A 98 3.34 6.50 -0.56
N TYR A 99 3.66 7.08 0.61
CA TYR A 99 3.11 6.62 1.88
C TYR A 99 1.65 7.07 2.04
N ARG A 100 1.32 8.28 1.57
CA ARG A 100 -0.06 8.78 1.54
C ARG A 100 -0.98 7.85 0.74
N GLU A 101 -0.54 7.37 -0.43
CA GLU A 101 -1.32 6.39 -1.21
C GLU A 101 -1.48 5.05 -0.50
N ILE A 102 -0.43 4.51 0.11
CA ILE A 102 -0.55 3.28 0.89
C ILE A 102 -1.50 3.47 2.08
N MET A 103 -1.53 4.65 2.70
CA MET A 103 -2.49 5.01 3.74
C MET A 103 -3.93 5.03 3.21
N ILE A 104 -4.16 5.62 2.04
CA ILE A 104 -5.46 5.63 1.36
C ILE A 104 -5.91 4.20 1.01
N GLU A 105 -5.02 3.36 0.47
CA GLU A 105 -5.28 1.94 0.21
C GLU A 105 -5.67 1.20 1.51
N ALA A 106 -4.92 1.40 2.60
CA ALA A 106 -5.18 0.77 3.89
C ALA A 106 -6.53 1.20 4.50
N LEU A 107 -6.84 2.50 4.49
CA LEU A 107 -8.13 3.04 4.95
C LEU A 107 -9.30 2.51 4.12
N SER A 108 -9.11 2.39 2.79
CA SER A 108 -10.12 1.87 1.88
C SER A 108 -10.43 0.39 2.15
N LEU A 109 -9.40 -0.41 2.45
CA LEU A 109 -9.56 -1.82 2.82
C LEU A 109 -10.16 -1.99 4.22
N LEU A 110 -9.71 -1.18 5.19
CA LEU A 110 -10.29 -1.13 6.54
C LEU A 110 -11.80 -0.84 6.48
N SER A 111 -12.21 0.10 5.61
CA SER A 111 -13.62 0.45 5.41
C SER A 111 -14.46 -0.67 4.79
N ARG A 112 -13.82 -1.67 4.18
CA ARG A 112 -14.44 -2.83 3.55
C ARG A 112 -14.23 -4.13 4.34
N MET A 113 -13.63 -4.03 5.53
CA MET A 113 -13.11 -5.17 6.26
C MET A 113 -14.17 -6.23 6.58
N ASP A 114 -15.37 -5.86 7.02
CA ASP A 114 -16.41 -6.86 7.34
C ASP A 114 -16.75 -7.74 6.13
N ARG A 115 -16.79 -7.13 4.93
CA ARG A 115 -17.03 -7.85 3.67
C ARG A 115 -15.83 -8.69 3.26
N LEU A 116 -14.62 -8.16 3.41
CA LEU A 116 -13.39 -8.82 2.99
C LEU A 116 -13.03 -10.00 3.90
N LEU A 117 -13.23 -9.84 5.21
CA LEU A 117 -12.86 -10.82 6.23
C LEU A 117 -14.02 -11.70 6.68
N LYS A 118 -15.25 -11.43 6.19
CA LYS A 118 -16.49 -12.12 6.59
C LYS A 118 -16.67 -12.16 8.10
N MET A 119 -16.45 -11.01 8.75
CA MET A 119 -16.53 -10.85 10.20
C MET A 119 -17.78 -10.05 10.58
N ASP A 120 -18.60 -10.62 11.46
CA ASP A 120 -19.78 -9.92 11.99
C ASP A 120 -19.44 -9.00 13.17
N ASN A 121 -18.36 -9.29 13.91
CA ASN A 121 -17.96 -8.52 15.09
C ASN A 121 -16.43 -8.43 15.26
N PRO A 122 -15.73 -7.54 14.51
CA PRO A 122 -14.29 -7.38 14.64
C PRO A 122 -13.90 -6.85 16.02
N ASN A 123 -12.75 -7.31 16.53
CA ASN A 123 -12.20 -6.86 17.82
C ASN A 123 -11.62 -5.44 17.71
N ILE A 124 -12.49 -4.44 17.77
CA ILE A 124 -12.12 -3.02 17.68
C ILE A 124 -11.62 -2.55 19.05
N PRO A 125 -10.44 -1.89 19.16
CA PRO A 125 -9.98 -1.30 20.41
C PRO A 125 -10.94 -0.22 20.93
N HIS A 126 -11.24 -0.28 22.23
CA HIS A 126 -12.16 0.65 22.89
C HIS A 126 -11.45 1.69 23.78
N ASP A 127 -10.21 1.43 24.17
CA ASP A 127 -9.41 2.21 25.12
C ASP A 127 -8.41 3.15 24.43
N GLN A 128 -8.01 2.85 23.20
CA GLN A 128 -7.06 3.63 22.41
C GLN A 128 -7.49 3.81 20.95
N PRO A 129 -7.02 4.87 20.25
CA PRO A 129 -7.23 5.01 18.82
C PRO A 129 -6.65 3.83 18.05
N PHE A 130 -7.32 3.42 16.99
CA PHE A 130 -6.78 2.38 16.10
C PHE A 130 -5.69 2.99 15.21
N VAL A 131 -4.45 2.50 15.34
CA VAL A 131 -3.29 3.03 14.63
C VAL A 131 -3.21 2.42 13.23
N VAL A 132 -3.59 3.17 12.20
CA VAL A 132 -3.61 2.66 10.82
C VAL A 132 -2.19 2.39 10.30
N ASP A 133 -1.22 3.18 10.75
CA ASP A 133 0.20 2.98 10.46
C ASP A 133 0.67 1.57 10.85
N SER A 134 0.15 0.98 11.93
CA SER A 134 0.55 -0.37 12.35
C SER A 134 0.11 -1.45 11.36
N VAL A 135 -1.03 -1.27 10.68
CA VAL A 135 -1.49 -2.15 9.60
C VAL A 135 -0.49 -2.12 8.45
N ILE A 136 -0.08 -0.93 8.04
CA ILE A 136 0.84 -0.71 6.91
C ILE A 136 2.21 -1.34 7.22
N HIS A 137 2.76 -1.09 8.40
CA HIS A 137 4.04 -1.65 8.82
C HIS A 137 3.97 -3.18 8.96
N ARG A 138 2.85 -3.72 9.48
CA ARG A 138 2.62 -5.17 9.54
C ARG A 138 2.56 -5.77 8.13
N ALA A 139 1.86 -5.13 7.20
CA ALA A 139 1.79 -5.57 5.81
C ALA A 139 3.17 -5.58 5.13
N ASN A 140 3.99 -4.55 5.34
CA ASN A 140 5.37 -4.52 4.85
C ASN A 140 6.23 -5.62 5.45
N LYS A 141 6.10 -5.89 6.76
CA LYS A 141 6.80 -7.01 7.40
C LYS A 141 6.40 -8.34 6.74
N LEU A 142 5.11 -8.58 6.52
CA LEU A 142 4.62 -9.78 5.83
C LEU A 142 5.13 -9.87 4.39
N PHE A 143 5.16 -8.75 3.66
CA PHE A 143 5.72 -8.66 2.31
C PHE A 143 7.19 -9.05 2.29
N VAL A 144 8.00 -8.47 3.18
CA VAL A 144 9.44 -8.74 3.28
C VAL A 144 9.69 -10.19 3.67
N GLU A 145 8.96 -10.71 4.68
CA GLU A 145 9.09 -12.12 5.10
C GLU A 145 8.72 -13.10 3.99
N HIS A 146 7.67 -12.81 3.23
CA HIS A 146 7.29 -13.64 2.09
C HIS A 146 8.36 -13.62 0.99
N ASN A 147 8.82 -12.44 0.60
CA ASN A 147 9.84 -12.28 -0.43
C ASN A 147 11.20 -12.86 -0.03
N LYS A 148 11.55 -12.84 1.27
CA LYS A 148 12.73 -13.53 1.81
C LYS A 148 12.67 -15.03 1.56
N LYS A 149 11.52 -15.66 1.83
CA LYS A 149 11.33 -17.10 1.63
C LYS A 149 11.39 -17.51 0.16
N MET A 150 10.99 -16.58 -0.72
CA MET A 150 11.00 -16.76 -2.17
C MET A 150 12.32 -16.31 -2.82
N GLU A 151 13.27 -15.81 -2.02
CA GLU A 151 14.58 -15.33 -2.47
C GLU A 151 14.52 -14.31 -3.63
N THR A 152 13.56 -13.37 -3.57
CA THR A 152 13.35 -12.37 -4.62
C THR A 152 14.33 -11.18 -4.51
N ILE A 153 14.19 -10.19 -5.39
CA ILE A 153 14.99 -8.94 -5.40
C ILE A 153 15.05 -8.22 -4.04
N VAL A 154 14.06 -8.43 -3.17
CA VAL A 154 14.06 -7.89 -1.80
C VAL A 154 15.29 -8.36 -1.00
N MET A 155 15.89 -9.50 -1.33
CA MET A 155 17.15 -9.99 -0.74
C MET A 155 18.32 -9.02 -0.92
N GLU A 156 18.30 -8.20 -1.97
CA GLU A 156 19.31 -7.17 -2.20
C GLU A 156 19.15 -5.95 -1.28
N CYS A 157 18.02 -5.84 -0.56
CA CYS A 157 17.73 -4.78 0.41
C CYS A 157 17.19 -5.34 1.75
N CYS A 158 15.93 -5.08 2.12
CA CYS A 158 15.27 -5.49 3.38
C CYS A 158 15.31 -7.00 3.67
N GLY A 159 15.53 -7.80 2.62
CA GLY A 159 15.70 -9.25 2.65
C GLY A 159 17.01 -9.68 3.32
N SER A 160 18.03 -8.82 3.27
CA SER A 160 19.31 -8.99 3.95
C SER A 160 19.45 -7.99 5.11
N TRP A 161 20.67 -7.84 5.64
CA TRP A 161 21.01 -6.86 6.67
C TRP A 161 21.16 -5.42 6.11
N LYS A 162 20.81 -5.21 4.84
CA LYS A 162 20.88 -3.91 4.17
C LYS A 162 19.62 -3.08 4.43
N ARG A 163 19.78 -1.76 4.48
CA ARG A 163 18.66 -0.83 4.53
C ARG A 163 18.11 -0.60 3.12
N CYS A 164 16.82 -0.34 3.04
CA CYS A 164 16.14 0.09 1.82
C CYS A 164 15.74 1.55 1.98
N ASP A 165 15.71 2.28 0.87
CA ASP A 165 15.42 3.73 0.84
C ASP A 165 13.92 4.04 0.79
N GLY A 166 13.06 3.08 1.16
CA GLY A 166 11.63 3.31 1.21
C GLY A 166 11.25 4.29 2.32
N ALA A 167 10.32 5.19 2.01
CA ALA A 167 9.75 6.14 2.96
C ALA A 167 9.23 5.45 4.23
N GLN A 168 9.29 6.15 5.36
CA GLN A 168 8.77 5.67 6.66
C GLN A 168 9.35 4.31 7.10
N GLY A 169 10.59 3.98 6.70
CA GLY A 169 11.24 2.72 7.08
C GLY A 169 10.65 1.47 6.43
N MET A 170 9.89 1.65 5.35
CA MET A 170 9.24 0.59 4.59
C MET A 170 10.15 0.07 3.47
N CYS A 171 9.86 -1.10 2.92
CA CYS A 171 10.59 -1.61 1.75
C CYS A 171 10.17 -0.84 0.49
N GLN A 172 11.11 -0.34 -0.29
CA GLN A 172 10.82 0.36 -1.55
C GLN A 172 10.06 -0.53 -2.54
N HIS A 173 10.37 -1.84 -2.59
CA HIS A 173 9.63 -2.79 -3.44
C HIS A 173 8.19 -3.02 -2.99
N PHE A 174 7.85 -2.73 -1.73
CA PHE A 174 6.44 -2.75 -1.31
C PHE A 174 5.67 -1.63 -2.00
N TYR A 175 6.23 -0.41 -2.04
CA TYR A 175 5.67 0.72 -2.78
C TYR A 175 5.66 0.52 -4.29
N ASP A 176 6.46 -0.40 -4.82
CA ASP A 176 6.45 -0.72 -6.25
C ASP A 176 5.66 -1.99 -6.60
N SER A 177 5.03 -2.64 -5.62
CA SER A 177 4.14 -3.76 -5.89
C SER A 177 2.76 -3.28 -6.36
N ALA A 178 2.11 -4.03 -7.24
CA ALA A 178 0.80 -3.69 -7.77
C ALA A 178 -0.24 -3.53 -6.63
N PRO A 179 -1.22 -2.60 -6.75
CA PRO A 179 -2.21 -2.35 -5.70
C PRO A 179 -3.12 -3.57 -5.45
N ALA A 180 -3.38 -4.36 -6.49
CA ALA A 180 -4.22 -5.55 -6.44
C ALA A 180 -3.56 -6.73 -7.18
N GLY A 181 -4.07 -7.93 -6.94
CA GLY A 181 -3.55 -9.18 -7.51
C GLY A 181 -2.82 -10.04 -6.49
N GLU A 182 -2.39 -11.22 -6.94
CA GLU A 182 -1.60 -12.13 -6.10
C GLU A 182 -0.29 -11.45 -5.71
N TYR A 183 0.00 -11.41 -4.41
CA TYR A 183 1.19 -10.76 -3.86
C TYR A 183 1.33 -9.24 -4.14
N GLY A 184 0.23 -8.55 -4.46
CA GLY A 184 0.17 -7.07 -4.46
C GLY A 184 0.03 -6.48 -3.06
N THR A 185 0.03 -5.15 -2.91
CA THR A 185 -0.09 -4.49 -1.60
C THR A 185 -1.38 -4.84 -0.87
N ALA A 186 -2.53 -4.87 -1.56
CA ALA A 186 -3.80 -5.23 -0.95
C ALA A 186 -3.77 -6.62 -0.32
N HIS A 187 -3.05 -7.58 -0.91
CA HIS A 187 -2.91 -8.93 -0.34
C HIS A 187 -2.29 -8.89 1.06
N TYR A 188 -1.20 -8.12 1.24
CA TYR A 188 -0.54 -8.02 2.54
C TYR A 188 -1.27 -7.11 3.51
N LEU A 189 -1.93 -6.05 3.03
CA LEU A 189 -2.78 -5.19 3.86
C LEU A 189 -3.98 -5.98 4.42
N ILE A 190 -4.63 -6.80 3.59
CA ILE A 190 -5.72 -7.68 4.04
C ILE A 190 -5.19 -8.69 5.06
N LYS A 191 -4.04 -9.33 4.80
CA LYS A 191 -3.42 -10.24 5.79
C LYS A 191 -3.07 -9.54 7.10
N ALA A 192 -2.57 -8.31 7.06
CA ALA A 192 -2.28 -7.54 8.26
C ALA A 192 -3.55 -7.20 9.05
N LEU A 193 -4.63 -6.81 8.36
CA LEU A 193 -5.95 -6.61 8.99
C LEU A 193 -6.47 -7.91 9.62
N MET A 194 -6.31 -9.05 8.95
CA MET A 194 -6.67 -10.36 9.51
C MET A 194 -5.85 -10.66 10.78
N ASP A 195 -4.53 -10.47 10.75
CA ASP A 195 -3.68 -10.69 11.92
C ASP A 195 -4.14 -9.86 13.12
N ILE A 196 -4.46 -8.58 12.89
CA ILE A 196 -4.82 -7.63 13.94
C ILE A 196 -6.23 -7.92 14.50
N PHE A 197 -7.23 -8.12 13.64
CA PHE A 197 -8.62 -8.23 14.07
C PHE A 197 -9.08 -9.66 14.37
N VAL A 198 -8.41 -10.69 13.83
CA VAL A 198 -8.78 -12.10 13.97
C VAL A 198 -7.83 -12.84 14.91
N LEU A 199 -6.52 -12.64 14.77
CA LEU A 199 -5.53 -13.46 15.46
C LEU A 199 -5.06 -12.88 16.80
N GLY A 200 -5.49 -11.66 17.16
CA GLY A 200 -5.34 -11.10 18.50
C GLY A 200 -3.89 -11.05 18.99
N THR A 201 -2.99 -10.43 18.22
CA THR A 201 -1.60 -10.19 18.62
C THR A 201 -1.46 -8.97 19.51
#